data_AF-A0A4Q3CAB6-F1
#
_entry.id   AF-A0A4Q3CAB6-F1
#
_cell.length_a   1.000
_cell.length_b   1.000
_cell.length_c   1.000
_cell.angle_alpha   90.00
_cell.angle_beta   90.00
_cell.angle_gamma   90.00
#
_symmetry.space_group_name_H-M   'P 1'
#
loop_
_entity.id
_entity.type
_entity.pdbx_description
1 polymer ?
#
loop_
_entity_poly.entity_id
_entity_poly.type
_entity_poly.pdbx_seq_one_letter_code
_entity_poly.pdbx_strand_id
1 'polypeptide(L)'
;GLLGGMMMPPGSAWTDDKPADPLDGAPGSFNWERVGEVRHVFTHFALKLDVYRAEAPARAKVEGEWLASADALAALPTVGRKAVALAIGGSGKR
;
A
#
# COMPACT_ATOMS: atom_id res chain seq x y z
N GLY A 1 11.97 -5.72 7.14
CA GLY A 1 11.08 -6.16 6.04
C GLY A 1 11.82 -6.17 4.72
N LEU A 2 11.19 -6.63 3.64
CA LEU A 2 11.80 -6.88 2.32
C LEU A 2 12.65 -5.70 1.77
N LEU A 3 12.30 -4.47 2.15
CA LEU A 3 12.94 -3.24 1.67
C LEU A 3 13.85 -2.57 2.71
N GLY A 4 14.32 -3.30 3.73
CA GLY A 4 15.40 -2.82 4.61
C GLY A 4 15.12 -1.53 5.40
N GLY A 5 13.86 -1.24 5.74
CA GLY A 5 13.48 -0.05 6.51
C GLY A 5 13.13 1.18 5.67
N MET A 6 13.06 1.05 4.33
CA MET A 6 12.51 2.10 3.47
C MET A 6 11.05 2.39 3.82
N MET A 7 10.66 3.66 3.70
CA MET A 7 9.28 4.10 3.87
C MET A 7 8.34 3.33 2.92
N MET A 8 7.19 2.91 3.44
CA MET A 8 6.16 2.19 2.71
C MET A 8 4.78 2.54 3.27
N PRO A 9 3.70 2.45 2.47
CA PRO A 9 2.36 2.41 3.02
C PRO A 9 2.21 1.23 4.00
N PRO A 10 1.28 1.29 4.96
CA PRO A 10 0.90 0.15 5.79
C PRO A 10 0.55 -1.07 4.93
N GLY A 11 0.94 -2.25 5.38
CA GLY A 11 0.71 -3.50 4.64
C GLY A 11 0.93 -4.72 5.52
N SER A 12 0.52 -5.87 5.01
CA SER A 12 0.72 -7.17 5.66
C SER A 12 2.20 -7.58 5.66
N ALA A 13 2.48 -8.69 6.36
CA ALA A 13 3.76 -9.37 6.22
C ALA A 13 4.03 -9.75 4.75
N TRP A 14 5.32 -9.79 4.38
CA TRP A 14 5.76 -10.31 3.10
C TRP A 14 5.83 -11.83 3.19
N THR A 15 5.01 -12.52 2.41
CA THR A 15 4.88 -13.98 2.42
C THR A 15 4.89 -14.53 1.01
N ASP A 16 5.34 -15.76 0.85
CA ASP A 16 5.29 -16.47 -0.44
C ASP A 16 3.84 -16.89 -0.78
N ASP A 17 3.04 -17.17 0.25
CA ASP A 17 1.62 -17.50 0.15
C ASP A 17 0.73 -16.26 0.28
N LYS A 18 -0.42 -16.29 -0.40
CA LYS A 18 -1.43 -15.25 -0.24
C LYS A 18 -2.07 -15.38 1.15
N PRO A 19 -2.13 -14.30 1.95
CA PRO A 19 -2.78 -14.35 3.25
C PRO A 19 -4.26 -14.70 3.12
N ALA A 20 -4.79 -15.43 4.10
CA ALA A 20 -6.20 -15.81 4.14
C ALA A 20 -7.10 -14.57 4.25
N ASP A 21 -6.69 -13.59 5.06
CA ASP A 21 -7.30 -12.26 5.13
C ASP A 21 -6.34 -11.22 4.54
N PRO A 22 -6.67 -10.57 3.41
CA PRO A 22 -5.85 -9.52 2.82
C PRO A 22 -5.76 -8.25 3.69
N LEU A 23 -6.60 -8.09 4.71
CA LEU A 23 -6.67 -6.92 5.58
C LEU A 23 -6.07 -7.14 6.98
N ASP A 24 -5.43 -8.28 7.25
CA ASP A 24 -4.82 -8.61 8.56
C ASP A 24 -3.71 -7.61 8.98
N GLY A 25 -3.18 -6.82 8.05
CA GLY A 25 -2.23 -5.72 8.30
C GLY A 25 -2.81 -4.31 8.16
N ALA A 26 -4.14 -4.17 8.04
CA ALA A 26 -4.77 -2.88 7.83
C ALA A 26 -4.65 -1.98 9.08
N PRO A 27 -4.32 -0.69 8.94
CA PRO A 27 -4.12 0.24 10.06
C PRO A 27 -5.40 0.59 10.86
N GLY A 28 -6.54 -0.02 10.52
CA GLY A 28 -7.80 0.19 11.20
C GLY A 28 -8.98 -0.40 10.42
N SER A 29 -10.11 -0.50 11.09
CA SER A 29 -11.36 -0.96 10.49
C SER A 29 -12.01 0.18 9.69
N PHE A 30 -11.81 0.16 8.38
CA PHE A 30 -12.38 1.12 7.43
C PHE A 30 -13.04 0.38 6.25
N ASN A 31 -13.74 1.12 5.39
CA ASN A 31 -14.29 0.57 4.15
C ASN A 31 -13.18 0.41 3.10
N TRP A 32 -12.38 -0.65 3.25
CA TRP A 32 -11.27 -0.96 2.36
C TRP A 32 -11.76 -1.50 1.02
N GLU A 33 -11.26 -0.88 -0.06
CA GLU A 33 -11.57 -1.26 -1.44
C GLU A 33 -10.30 -1.67 -2.16
N ARG A 34 -10.35 -2.83 -2.84
CA ARG A 34 -9.24 -3.25 -3.69
C ARG A 34 -9.18 -2.39 -4.94
N VAL A 35 -8.06 -1.72 -5.16
CA VAL A 35 -7.85 -0.83 -6.33
C VAL A 35 -7.01 -1.47 -7.43
N GLY A 36 -6.34 -2.60 -7.15
CA GLY A 36 -5.64 -3.39 -8.17
C GLY A 36 -4.42 -4.12 -7.63
N GLU A 37 -3.50 -4.49 -8.52
CA GLU A 37 -2.25 -5.18 -8.18
C GLU A 37 -1.06 -4.42 -8.78
N VAL A 38 0.01 -4.27 -8.01
CA VAL A 38 1.33 -3.85 -8.47
C VAL A 38 2.24 -5.05 -8.58
N ARG A 39 2.83 -5.26 -9.76
CA ARG A 39 3.89 -6.24 -9.98
C ARG A 39 5.26 -5.56 -10.05
N HIS A 40 6.22 -6.08 -9.31
CA HIS A 40 7.62 -5.64 -9.35
C HIS A 40 8.55 -6.84 -9.42
N VAL A 41 9.55 -6.81 -10.31
CA VAL A 41 10.49 -7.91 -10.50
C VAL A 41 11.83 -7.51 -9.90
N PHE A 42 12.27 -8.28 -8.91
CA PHE A 42 13.63 -8.26 -8.40
C PHE A 42 14.46 -9.32 -9.14
N THR A 43 15.78 -9.31 -8.95
CA THR A 43 16.68 -10.25 -9.62
C THR A 43 16.32 -11.72 -9.38
N HIS A 44 15.82 -12.06 -8.17
CA HIS A 44 15.58 -13.45 -7.77
C HIS A 44 14.09 -13.85 -7.72
N PHE A 45 13.17 -12.88 -7.65
CA PHE A 45 11.74 -13.17 -7.52
C PHE A 45 10.89 -12.01 -8.05
N ALA A 46 9.62 -12.28 -8.29
CA ALA A 46 8.64 -11.26 -8.60
C ALA A 46 7.69 -11.06 -7.42
N LEU A 47 7.54 -9.82 -6.98
CA LEU A 47 6.56 -9.43 -6.00
C LEU A 47 5.24 -9.05 -6.70
N LYS A 48 4.14 -9.56 -6.16
CA LYS A 48 2.79 -9.09 -6.45
C LYS A 48 2.23 -8.46 -5.18
N LEU A 49 1.73 -7.23 -5.31
CA LEU A 49 1.18 -6.47 -4.20
C LEU A 49 -0.26 -6.08 -4.55
N ASP A 50 -1.23 -6.73 -3.91
CA ASP A 50 -2.62 -6.27 -3.94
C ASP A 50 -2.70 -4.94 -3.18
N VAL A 51 -3.25 -3.92 -3.83
CA VAL A 51 -3.37 -2.57 -3.27
C VAL A 51 -4.81 -2.33 -2.88
N TYR A 52 -4.99 -1.91 -1.63
CA TYR A 52 -6.27 -1.49 -1.07
C TYR A 52 -6.21 -0.03 -0.68
N ARG A 53 -7.34 0.66 -0.77
CA ARG A 53 -7.53 2.04 -0.32
C ARG A 53 -8.76 2.10 0.57
N ALA A 54 -8.70 2.93 1.60
CA ALA A 54 -9.86 3.34 2.37
C ALA A 54 -9.78 4.84 2.64
N GLU A 55 -10.92 5.44 2.95
CA GLU A 55 -10.99 6.79 3.49
C GLU A 55 -11.20 6.70 5.00
N ALA A 56 -10.38 7.44 5.74
CA ALA A 56 -10.45 7.50 7.19
C ALA A 56 -11.06 8.85 7.62
N PRO A 57 -11.89 8.88 8.69
CA PRO A 57 -12.36 10.14 9.23
C PRO A 57 -11.19 10.98 9.75
N ALA A 58 -11.32 12.31 9.73
CA ALA A 58 -10.25 13.23 10.14
C ALA A 58 -9.71 13.01 11.57
N ARG A 59 -10.47 12.33 12.44
CA ARG A 59 -10.08 12.00 13.82
C ARG A 59 -9.64 10.54 14.01
N ALA A 60 -9.44 9.79 12.93
CA ALA A 60 -8.96 8.42 13.00
C ALA A 60 -7.59 8.39 13.68
N LYS A 61 -7.44 7.54 14.69
CA LYS A 61 -6.16 7.28 15.34
C LYS A 61 -5.50 6.12 14.62
N VAL A 62 -4.70 6.46 13.62
CA VAL A 62 -3.89 5.52 12.83
C VAL A 62 -2.43 5.84 13.10
N GLU A 63 -1.63 4.82 13.40
CA GLU A 63 -0.19 4.97 13.56
C GLU A 63 0.48 5.27 12.22
N GLY A 64 1.50 6.13 12.25
CA GLY A 64 2.28 6.53 11.09
C GLY A 64 2.26 8.04 10.85
N GLU A 65 2.69 8.43 9.65
CA GLU A 65 2.79 9.82 9.23
C GLU A 65 1.77 10.12 8.11
N TRP A 66 1.05 11.22 8.26
CA TRP A 66 0.17 11.74 7.21
C TRP A 66 0.96 12.70 6.33
N LEU A 67 1.12 12.33 5.06
CA LEU A 67 1.90 13.09 4.08
C LEU A 67 1.00 13.56 2.93
N ALA A 68 1.34 14.69 2.32
CA ALA A 68 0.75 15.06 1.05
C ALA A 68 1.15 14.05 -0.04
N SER A 69 0.27 13.83 -1.02
CA SER A 69 0.50 12.85 -2.09
C SER A 69 1.84 13.02 -2.80
N ALA A 70 2.26 14.27 -3.06
CA ALA A 70 3.52 14.56 -3.73
C ALA A 70 4.73 14.15 -2.88
N ASP A 71 4.71 14.45 -1.59
CA ASP A 71 5.79 14.12 -0.65
C ASP A 71 5.92 12.60 -0.48
N ALA A 72 4.78 11.91 -0.35
CA ALA A 72 4.75 10.45 -0.28
C ALA A 72 5.37 9.83 -1.55
N LEU A 73 4.98 10.28 -2.75
CA LEU A 73 5.52 9.74 -4.00
C LEU A 73 7.04 9.98 -4.14
N ALA A 74 7.56 11.08 -3.58
CA ALA A 74 8.98 11.39 -3.59
C ALA A 74 9.79 10.54 -2.59
N ALA A 75 9.24 10.25 -1.41
CA ALA A 75 9.91 9.49 -0.35
C ALA A 75 9.89 7.97 -0.57
N LEU A 76 8.90 7.45 -1.30
CA LEU A 76 8.71 6.02 -1.47
C LEU A 76 9.68 5.37 -2.49
N PRO A 77 10.12 4.12 -2.23
CA PRO A 77 10.81 3.30 -3.23
C PRO A 77 9.86 2.92 -4.38
N THR A 78 10.40 2.41 -5.48
CA THR A 78 9.65 2.18 -6.73
C THR A 78 8.36 1.38 -6.54
N VAL A 79 8.39 0.30 -5.75
CA VAL A 79 7.19 -0.52 -5.51
C VAL A 79 6.12 0.24 -4.71
N GLY A 80 6.51 0.96 -3.65
CA GLY A 80 5.61 1.79 -2.85
C GLY A 80 5.03 2.95 -3.66
N ARG A 81 5.86 3.61 -4.48
CA ARG A 81 5.42 4.69 -5.37
C ARG A 81 4.37 4.20 -6.37
N LYS A 82 4.56 3.01 -6.96
CA LYS A 82 3.55 2.39 -7.84
C LYS A 82 2.24 2.11 -7.10
N ALA A 83 2.30 1.63 -5.86
CA ALA A 83 1.11 1.34 -5.06
C ALA A 83 0.32 2.62 -4.73
N VAL A 84 1.00 3.66 -4.27
CA VAL A 84 0.36 4.95 -3.95
C VAL A 84 -0.18 5.64 -5.21
N ALA A 85 0.56 5.60 -6.33
CA ALA A 85 0.07 6.12 -7.59
C ALA A 85 -1.20 5.40 -8.07
N LEU A 86 -1.27 4.07 -7.89
CA LEU A 86 -2.48 3.29 -8.19
C LEU A 86 -3.65 3.68 -7.29
N ALA A 87 -3.43 3.85 -5.98
CA ALA A 87 -4.48 4.21 -5.03
C ALA A 87 -5.06 5.63 -5.27
N ILE A 88 -4.21 6.59 -5.66
CA ILE A 88 -4.62 7.97 -5.93
C ILE A 88 -5.22 8.11 -7.34
N GLY A 89 -4.60 7.46 -8.34
CA GLY A 89 -5.06 7.52 -9.73
C GLY A 89 -6.27 6.63 -10.03
N GLY A 90 -6.51 5.60 -9.21
CA GLY A 90 -7.59 4.62 -9.37
C GLY A 90 -9.00 5.13 -9.07
N SER A 91 -9.18 6.41 -8.69
CA SER A 91 -10.49 7.03 -8.48
C SER A 91 -11.16 7.50 -9.78
N GLY A 92 -10.90 6.82 -10.89
CA GLY A 92 -11.44 7.15 -12.21
C GLY A 92 -12.26 6.01 -12.80
N LYS A 93 -13.51 5.83 -12.35
CA LYS A 93 -14.55 5.45 -13.32
C LYS A 93 -14.70 6.65 -14.26
N ARG A 94 -14.17 6.53 -15.48
CA ARG A 94 -14.62 7.28 -16.64
C ARG A 94 -15.41 6.33 -17.52
#